data_AF-A0A1I5LC39-F1
#
_entry.id   AF-A0A1I5LC39-F1
#
_cell.length_a   1.000
_cell.length_b   1.000
_cell.length_c   1.000
_cell.angle_alpha   90.00
_cell.angle_beta   90.00
_cell.angle_gamma   90.00
#
_symmetry.space_group_name_H-M   'P 1'
#
loop_
_entity.id
_entity.type
_entity.pdbx_description
1 polymer ?
#
loop_
_entity_poly.entity_id
_entity_poly.type
_entity_poly.pdbx_seq_one_letter_code
_entity_poly.pdbx_strand_id
1 'polypeptide(L)'
;MKISDKAHFIRRRIVDRNIKDCKKISPEQMETIVQLSEEYESLKVNQDQIDSLRYSFDSSSNRENLLVIELEDETSTPKVFYKGEEVTMKTRFLFEWETQTNELGGTRYNIEHFEKVHNGIVRKGYGLARGKYALDGEDG
;
A
#
# COMPACT_ATOMS: atom_id res chain seq x y z
N MET A 1 -39.71 19.72 15.31
CA MET A 1 -38.86 18.67 14.70
C MET A 1 -39.28 17.33 15.29
N LYS A 2 -39.48 16.26 14.49
CA LYS A 2 -39.75 14.92 15.05
C LYS A 2 -38.40 14.30 15.43
N ILE A 3 -38.26 13.82 16.66
CA ILE A 3 -37.04 13.18 17.17
C ILE A 3 -37.07 11.71 16.75
N SER A 4 -35.94 11.18 16.31
CA SER A 4 -35.83 9.78 15.89
C SER A 4 -35.83 8.81 17.09
N ASP A 5 -36.32 7.60 16.87
CA ASP A 5 -36.26 6.52 17.89
C ASP A 5 -34.82 6.20 18.30
N LYS A 6 -33.88 6.40 17.38
CA LYS A 6 -32.43 6.22 17.60
C LYS A 6 -31.88 7.26 18.58
N ALA A 7 -32.24 8.53 18.41
CA ALA A 7 -31.87 9.59 19.36
C ALA A 7 -32.48 9.34 20.75
N HIS A 8 -33.73 8.87 20.82
CA HIS A 8 -34.37 8.48 22.08
C HIS A 8 -33.63 7.32 22.77
N PHE A 9 -33.28 6.29 22.01
CA PHE A 9 -32.55 5.12 22.51
C PHE A 9 -31.17 5.49 23.08
N ILE A 10 -30.41 6.31 22.33
CA ILE A 10 -29.08 6.78 22.76
C ILE A 10 -29.18 7.66 24.00
N ARG A 11 -30.14 8.59 24.04
CA ARG A 11 -30.40 9.43 25.22
C ARG A 11 -30.69 8.60 26.46
N ARG A 12 -31.53 7.57 26.35
CA ARG A 12 -31.86 6.65 27.45
C ARG A 12 -30.61 5.97 28.00
N ARG A 13 -29.76 5.43 27.11
CA ARG A 13 -28.48 4.80 27.48
C ARG A 13 -27.51 5.75 28.21
N ILE A 14 -27.44 7.02 27.81
CA ILE A 14 -26.59 8.04 28.44
C ILE A 14 -27.06 8.30 29.88
N VAL A 15 -28.38 8.41 30.08
CA VAL A 15 -28.99 8.60 31.40
C VAL A 15 -28.73 7.39 32.29
N ASP A 16 -28.99 6.18 31.77
CA ASP A 16 -28.83 4.92 32.50
C ASP A 16 -27.36 4.68 32.92
N ARG A 17 -26.40 5.06 32.07
CA ARG A 17 -24.95 4.92 32.36
C ARG A 17 -24.36 6.08 33.17
N ASN A 18 -25.18 7.06 33.56
CA ASN A 18 -24.76 8.25 34.32
C ASN A 18 -23.51 8.93 33.74
N ILE A 19 -23.44 9.05 32.41
CA ILE A 19 -22.29 9.68 31.74
C ILE A 19 -22.26 11.15 32.15
N LYS A 20 -21.16 11.59 32.79
CA LYS A 20 -20.98 12.97 33.26
C LYS A 20 -21.11 13.95 32.10
N ASP A 21 -21.69 15.11 32.39
CA ASP A 21 -21.86 16.25 31.46
C ASP A 21 -22.79 16.02 30.25
N CYS A 22 -23.18 14.79 29.93
CA CYS A 22 -24.08 14.48 28.81
C CYS A 22 -25.58 14.59 29.15
N LYS A 23 -25.95 14.70 30.44
CA LYS A 23 -27.37 14.85 30.86
C LYS A 23 -28.02 16.17 30.43
N LYS A 24 -27.20 17.20 30.16
CA LYS A 24 -27.66 18.54 29.76
C LYS A 24 -28.00 18.66 28.29
N ILE A 25 -27.64 17.67 27.47
CA ILE A 25 -27.92 17.64 26.04
C ILE A 25 -29.44 17.61 25.86
N SER A 26 -30.03 18.49 25.06
CA SER A 26 -31.45 18.48 24.75
C SER A 26 -31.80 17.34 23.77
N PRO A 27 -33.06 16.92 23.66
CA PRO A 27 -33.46 15.93 22.65
C PRO A 27 -33.15 16.39 21.22
N GLU A 28 -33.24 17.68 20.93
CA GLU A 28 -32.91 18.26 19.63
C GLU A 28 -31.41 18.21 19.35
N GLN A 29 -30.58 18.55 20.35
CA GLN A 29 -29.13 18.41 20.24
C GLN A 29 -28.70 16.96 20.04
N MET A 30 -29.41 16.00 20.66
CA MET A 30 -29.17 14.58 20.45
C MET A 30 -29.46 14.16 19.01
N GLU A 31 -30.55 14.65 18.42
CA GLU A 31 -30.89 14.38 17.03
C GLU A 31 -29.82 14.93 16.08
N THR A 32 -29.34 16.15 16.31
CA THR A 32 -28.23 16.73 15.53
C THR A 32 -26.95 15.92 15.66
N ILE A 33 -26.61 15.44 16.86
CA ILE A 33 -25.43 14.58 17.06
C ILE A 33 -25.57 13.26 16.30
N VAL A 34 -26.75 12.65 16.30
CA VAL A 34 -27.01 11.42 15.54
C VAL A 34 -26.84 11.67 14.05
N GLN A 35 -27.44 12.72 13.51
CA GLN A 35 -27.32 13.08 12.10
C GLN A 35 -25.87 13.33 11.69
N LEU A 36 -25.12 14.13 12.46
CA LEU A 36 -23.70 14.38 12.21
C LEU A 36 -22.84 13.11 12.31
N SER A 37 -23.18 12.18 13.19
CA SER A 37 -22.46 10.91 13.30
C SER A 37 -22.69 9.99 12.10
N GLU A 38 -23.91 9.97 11.57
CA GLU A 38 -24.24 9.21 10.37
C GLU A 38 -23.59 9.82 9.12
N GLU A 39 -23.61 11.15 9.01
CA GLU A 39 -22.89 11.89 7.98
C GLU A 39 -21.38 11.59 8.05
N TYR A 40 -20.75 11.66 9.23
CA TYR A 40 -19.34 11.34 9.42
C TYR A 40 -19.00 9.90 9.02
N GLU A 41 -19.80 8.91 9.40
CA GLU A 41 -19.58 7.51 8.99
C GLU A 41 -19.76 7.31 7.48
N SER A 42 -20.66 8.05 6.84
CA SER A 42 -20.83 8.02 5.37
C SER A 42 -19.69 8.72 4.62
N LEU A 43 -19.07 9.73 5.24
CA LEU A 43 -17.94 10.48 4.70
C LEU A 43 -16.59 9.83 5.01
N LYS A 44 -16.57 8.81 5.86
CA LYS A 44 -15.37 8.04 6.16
C LYS A 44 -14.94 7.32 4.89
N VAL A 45 -14.09 8.02 4.13
CA VAL A 45 -13.43 7.51 2.92
C VAL A 45 -12.85 6.16 3.27
N ASN A 46 -13.22 5.14 2.49
CA ASN A 46 -12.72 3.79 2.74
C ASN A 46 -11.19 3.83 2.66
N GLN A 47 -10.50 3.15 3.57
CA GLN A 47 -9.04 3.06 3.55
C GLN A 47 -8.55 2.56 2.18
N ASP A 48 -9.32 1.68 1.54
CA ASP A 48 -9.06 1.19 0.17
C ASP A 48 -9.08 2.32 -0.88
N GLN A 49 -9.96 3.32 -0.72
CA GLN A 49 -10.02 4.48 -1.61
C GLN A 49 -8.84 5.42 -1.38
N ILE A 50 -8.39 5.57 -0.12
CA ILE A 50 -7.19 6.35 0.22
C ILE A 50 -5.95 5.68 -0.38
N ASP A 51 -5.82 4.37 -0.23
CA ASP A 51 -4.69 3.61 -0.77
C ASP A 51 -4.68 3.62 -2.31
N SER A 52 -5.86 3.51 -2.95
CA SER A 52 -5.99 3.66 -4.40
C SER A 52 -5.61 5.07 -4.88
N LEU A 53 -6.02 6.13 -4.17
CA LEU A 53 -5.66 7.50 -4.51
C LEU A 53 -4.15 7.74 -4.33
N ARG A 54 -3.55 7.21 -3.26
CA ARG A 54 -2.11 7.29 -3.01
C ARG A 54 -1.31 6.59 -4.11
N TYR A 55 -1.72 5.39 -4.52
CA TYR A 55 -1.09 4.67 -5.64
C TYR A 55 -1.18 5.47 -6.95
N SER A 56 -2.35 6.07 -7.23
CA SER A 56 -2.53 6.92 -8.43
C SER A 56 -1.66 8.18 -8.39
N PHE A 57 -1.54 8.82 -7.22
CA PHE A 57 -0.73 10.01 -7.03
C PHE A 57 0.77 9.72 -7.17
N ASP A 58 1.25 8.61 -6.59
CA ASP A 58 2.65 8.18 -6.71
C ASP A 58 2.99 7.84 -8.18
N SER A 59 2.06 7.25 -8.94
CA SER A 59 2.21 6.99 -10.39
C SER A 59 2.22 8.26 -11.27
N SER A 60 1.71 9.39 -10.76
CA SER A 60 1.68 10.69 -11.45
C SER A 60 2.92 11.55 -11.19
N SER A 61 3.76 11.15 -10.22
CA SER A 61 5.10 11.68 -10.11
C SER A 61 5.94 11.13 -11.26
N ASN A 62 6.64 12.00 -12.00
CA ASN A 62 7.48 11.69 -13.17
C ASN A 62 8.72 10.81 -12.83
N ARG A 63 8.60 9.89 -11.87
CA ARG A 63 9.64 8.96 -11.46
C ARG A 63 9.53 7.73 -12.35
N GLU A 64 10.54 7.52 -13.18
CA GLU A 64 10.66 6.29 -13.95
C GLU A 64 10.67 5.08 -13.00
N ASN A 65 9.89 4.05 -13.36
CA ASN A 65 9.84 2.80 -12.58
C ASN A 65 11.25 2.17 -12.54
N LEU A 66 11.74 1.86 -11.34
CA LEU A 66 13.04 1.21 -11.17
C LEU A 66 13.05 -0.19 -11.81
N LEU A 67 11.96 -0.93 -11.64
CA LEU A 67 11.79 -2.30 -12.12
C LEU A 67 10.34 -2.48 -12.55
N VAL A 68 10.14 -2.96 -13.78
CA VAL A 68 8.83 -3.39 -14.30
C VAL A 68 8.94 -4.84 -14.73
N ILE A 69 7.97 -5.65 -14.29
CA ILE A 69 7.84 -7.05 -14.69
C ILE A 69 6.49 -7.17 -15.37
N GLU A 70 6.50 -7.49 -16.65
CA GLU A 70 5.29 -7.78 -17.41
C GLU A 70 5.21 -9.28 -17.65
N LEU A 71 4.09 -9.86 -17.23
CA LEU A 71 3.78 -11.27 -17.42
C LEU A 71 2.44 -11.34 -18.16
N GLU A 72 2.43 -11.94 -19.35
CA GLU A 72 1.23 -12.04 -20.18
C GLU A 72 0.28 -13.10 -19.61
N ASP A 73 0.85 -14.23 -19.18
CA ASP A 73 0.16 -15.34 -18.52
C ASP A 73 1.13 -16.11 -17.59
N GLU A 74 0.58 -16.99 -16.74
CA GLU A 74 1.34 -17.76 -15.73
C GLU A 74 2.48 -18.62 -16.29
N THR A 75 2.45 -18.93 -17.60
CA THR A 75 3.45 -19.76 -18.28
C THR A 75 4.40 -18.95 -19.17
N SER A 76 4.08 -17.68 -19.42
CA SER A 76 4.86 -16.80 -20.27
C SER A 76 6.24 -16.50 -19.67
N THR A 77 7.22 -16.28 -20.55
CA THR A 77 8.53 -15.77 -20.10
C THR A 77 8.36 -14.28 -19.78
N PRO A 78 8.64 -13.83 -18.54
CA PRO A 78 8.40 -12.44 -18.16
C PRO A 78 9.29 -11.48 -18.96
N LYS A 79 8.74 -10.34 -19.36
CA LYS A 79 9.54 -9.18 -19.79
C LYS A 79 9.95 -8.41 -18.55
N VAL A 80 11.23 -8.09 -18.44
CA VAL A 80 11.79 -7.40 -17.29
C VAL A 80 12.45 -6.13 -17.79
N PHE A 81 12.01 -4.99 -17.29
CA PHE A 81 12.60 -3.69 -17.59
C PHE A 81 13.27 -3.16 -16.32
N TYR A 82 14.53 -2.78 -16.40
CA TYR A 82 15.28 -2.17 -15.31
C TYR A 82 15.68 -0.76 -15.70
N LYS A 83 15.26 0.24 -14.90
CA LYS A 83 15.45 1.67 -15.21
C LYS A 83 15.01 2.04 -16.64
N GLY A 84 13.87 1.52 -17.07
CA GLY A 84 13.29 1.76 -18.39
C GLY A 84 13.86 0.93 -19.54
N GLU A 85 14.96 0.19 -19.36
CA GLU A 85 15.57 -0.63 -20.41
C GLU A 85 15.16 -2.10 -20.30
N GLU A 86 14.79 -2.73 -21.43
CA GLU A 86 14.47 -4.16 -21.45
C GLU A 86 15.72 -5.01 -21.24
N VAL A 87 15.70 -5.85 -20.21
CA VAL A 87 16.76 -6.83 -19.96
C VAL A 87 16.54 -8.03 -20.89
N THR A 88 17.39 -8.19 -21.90
CA THR A 88 17.37 -9.32 -22.83
C THR A 88 18.30 -10.46 -22.37
N MET A 89 18.21 -11.65 -22.99
CA MET A 89 19.06 -12.82 -22.67
C MET A 89 19.09 -13.19 -21.16
N LYS A 90 17.91 -13.19 -20.54
CA LYS A 90 17.72 -13.45 -19.12
C LYS A 90 18.07 -14.91 -18.78
N THR A 91 18.83 -15.09 -17.71
CA THR A 91 19.24 -16.41 -17.20
C THR A 91 18.48 -16.78 -15.93
N ARG A 92 18.30 -15.81 -15.03
CA ARG A 92 17.53 -15.97 -13.80
C ARG A 92 16.96 -14.62 -13.38
N PHE A 93 15.72 -14.65 -12.92
CA PHE A 93 15.08 -13.52 -12.26
C PHE A 93 14.53 -13.97 -10.92
N LEU A 94 14.79 -13.20 -9.86
CA LEU A 94 14.26 -13.41 -8.51
C LEU A 94 13.72 -12.08 -8.00
N PHE A 95 12.45 -12.05 -7.60
CA PHE A 95 11.85 -10.94 -6.86
C PHE A 95 11.22 -11.50 -5.58
N GLU A 96 11.58 -10.91 -4.46
CA GLU A 96 11.13 -11.29 -3.13
C GLU A 96 10.75 -10.01 -2.38
N TRP A 97 9.56 -10.03 -1.79
CA TRP A 97 9.06 -8.93 -0.97
C TRP A 97 8.42 -9.50 0.28
N GLU A 98 8.97 -9.13 1.44
CA GLU A 98 8.50 -9.61 2.73
C GLU A 98 7.77 -8.50 3.48
N THR A 99 6.51 -8.75 3.85
CA THR A 99 5.72 -7.85 4.68
C THR A 99 6.34 -7.72 6.07
N GLN A 100 6.44 -6.49 6.59
CA GLN A 100 6.94 -6.24 7.95
C GLN A 100 6.01 -6.87 8.99
N THR A 101 6.48 -7.92 9.67
CA THR A 101 5.70 -8.59 10.72
C THR A 101 6.30 -8.52 12.11
N ASN A 102 7.60 -8.18 12.26
CA ASN A 102 8.28 -7.75 13.52
C ASN A 102 9.82 -7.62 13.33
N GLU A 103 10.38 -8.28 12.31
CA GLU A 103 11.74 -8.04 11.81
C GLU A 103 11.65 -7.16 10.55
N LEU A 104 12.68 -6.36 10.29
CA LEU A 104 12.75 -5.44 9.16
C LEU A 104 12.53 -6.18 7.82
N GLY A 105 11.28 -6.22 7.33
CA GLY A 105 10.94 -6.65 5.97
C GLY A 105 11.51 -5.71 4.92
N GLY A 106 11.53 -6.14 3.65
CA GLY A 106 12.14 -5.36 2.59
C GLY A 106 12.03 -5.97 1.21
N THR A 107 12.38 -5.17 0.20
CA THR A 107 12.46 -5.62 -1.20
C THR A 107 13.83 -6.22 -1.47
N ARG A 108 13.82 -7.40 -2.07
CA ARG A 108 15.00 -8.04 -2.64
C ARG A 108 14.73 -8.41 -4.08
N TYR A 109 15.66 -8.07 -4.97
CA TYR A 109 15.62 -8.55 -6.34
C TYR A 109 17.01 -8.89 -6.85
N ASN A 110 17.08 -9.87 -7.75
CA ASN A 110 18.29 -10.25 -8.47
C ASN A 110 17.92 -10.59 -9.92
N ILE A 111 18.58 -9.92 -10.87
CA ILE A 111 18.37 -10.06 -12.30
C ILE A 111 19.71 -10.49 -12.90
N GLU A 112 19.78 -11.70 -13.41
CA GLU A 112 20.98 -12.24 -14.05
C GLU A 112 20.73 -12.44 -15.54
N HIS A 113 21.61 -11.89 -16.37
CA HIS A 113 21.49 -11.98 -17.82
C HIS A 113 22.87 -12.04 -18.48
N PHE A 114 22.87 -12.40 -19.75
CA PHE A 114 24.06 -12.33 -20.58
C PHE A 114 24.09 -11.02 -21.35
N GLU A 115 25.29 -10.45 -21.48
CA GLU A 115 25.55 -9.29 -22.32
C GLU A 115 26.60 -9.65 -23.38
N LYS A 116 26.31 -9.30 -24.63
CA LYS A 116 27.29 -9.41 -25.72
C LYS A 116 28.28 -8.26 -25.61
N VAL A 117 29.55 -8.59 -25.53
CA VAL A 117 30.67 -7.64 -25.54
C VAL A 117 31.53 -7.89 -26.77
N HIS A 118 32.44 -6.96 -27.07
CA HIS A 118 33.22 -6.96 -28.33
C HIS A 118 33.89 -8.31 -28.66
N ASN A 119 34.35 -9.06 -27.64
CA ASN A 119 35.05 -10.34 -27.80
C ASN A 119 34.38 -11.53 -27.08
N GLY A 120 33.06 -11.49 -26.83
CA GLY A 120 32.40 -12.64 -26.22
C GLY A 120 31.06 -12.34 -25.56
N ILE A 121 30.66 -13.23 -24.65
CA ILE A 121 29.45 -13.11 -23.85
C ILE A 121 29.88 -13.11 -22.38
N VAL A 122 29.45 -12.10 -21.63
CA VAL A 122 29.69 -12.00 -20.19
C VAL A 122 28.38 -12.12 -19.43
N ARG A 123 28.42 -12.67 -18.21
CA ARG A 123 27.27 -12.70 -17.31
C ARG A 123 27.26 -11.44 -16.47
N LYS A 124 26.14 -10.72 -16.45
CA LYS A 124 25.91 -9.53 -15.60
C LYS A 124 24.75 -9.75 -14.65
N GLY A 125 24.85 -9.15 -13.47
CA GLY A 125 23.82 -9.15 -12.43
C GLY A 125 23.39 -7.74 -12.04
N TYR A 126 22.09 -7.49 -11.96
CA TYR A 126 21.53 -6.32 -11.27
C TYR A 126 20.84 -6.80 -10.00
N GLY A 127 21.26 -6.30 -8.85
CA GLY A 127 20.70 -6.73 -7.56
C GLY A 127 20.49 -5.58 -6.60
N LEU A 128 19.47 -5.73 -5.77
CA LEU A 128 19.27 -4.93 -4.57
C LEU A 128 18.81 -5.85 -3.46
N ALA A 129 19.43 -5.72 -2.29
CA ALA A 129 18.93 -6.29 -1.05
C ALA A 129 18.76 -5.14 -0.06
N ARG A 130 17.52 -4.86 0.35
CA ARG A 130 17.22 -3.92 1.44
C ARG A 130 16.63 -4.70 2.61
N GLY A 131 17.10 -4.38 3.82
CA GLY A 131 16.70 -5.06 5.07
C GLY A 131 17.91 -5.62 5.82
N LYS A 132 17.65 -6.45 6.83
CA LYS A 132 18.68 -7.00 7.75
C LYS A 132 19.73 -7.91 7.07
N TYR A 133 19.46 -8.34 5.84
CA TYR A 133 20.35 -9.17 5.00
C TYR A 133 20.85 -8.43 3.74
N ALA A 134 20.87 -7.10 3.74
CA ALA A 134 21.68 -6.36 2.78
C ALA A 134 23.14 -6.79 3.01
N LEU A 135 23.61 -7.75 2.22
CA LEU A 135 25.03 -8.04 2.14
C LEU A 135 25.65 -6.79 1.53
N ASP A 136 26.49 -6.12 2.31
CA ASP A 136 27.36 -5.05 1.86
C ASP A 136 28.27 -5.61 0.76
N GLY A 137 27.76 -5.61 -0.48
CA GLY A 137 28.49 -6.00 -1.67
C GLY A 137 29.33 -4.83 -2.15
N GLU A 138 30.32 -4.42 -1.35
CA GLU A 138 31.58 -4.00 -1.94
C GLU A 138 32.30 -5.27 -2.36
N ASP A 139 32.45 -5.49 -3.66
CA ASP A 139 33.56 -6.24 -4.20
C ASP A 139 33.79 -5.70 -5.63
N GLY A 140 34.97 -5.09 -5.82
CA GLY A 140 35.46 -4.53 -7.08
C GLY A 140 36.12 -5.55 -8.01
#